data_AF-A0A2J4G6Y7-F1
#
_entry.id   AF-A0A2J4G6Y7-F1
#
_cell.length_a   1.000
_cell.length_b   1.000
_cell.length_c   1.000
_cell.angle_alpha   90.00
_cell.angle_beta   90.00
_cell.angle_gamma   90.00
#
_symmetry.space_group_name_H-M   'P 1'
#
loop_
_entity.id
_entity.type
_entity.pdbx_description
1 polymer ?
#
loop_
_entity_poly.entity_id
_entity_poly.type
_entity_poly.pdbx_seq_one_letter_code
_entity_poly.pdbx_strand_id
1 'polypeptide(L)'
;MVSLFLEEGLIEEQRLIEDYQESEKTFTITSWHPEGEFKYDELGREFREHPGILAPKLEDLFTKRNLYVASKLYEVIEDFWAEDEDQGDLLKLAFIAALPQATKMIPHTDSSGPSWKLPRYWIPYIREERNFCKSFLRRLILVRNFKNNWARVAEDYDVSAHFDYNSLPKLPLKMKRRVLILRCDARDLLESKTRADVIVMDPPHYDEIHYYELLYLWQKWLEGRYRDTRFSDYSFWRHEIDINRVVGRKLSDYLSSIVLLVNKSKKLVRKGGRIVLILHNRSSRTFSRTVDILRKEIDGSFKIEIEKYFPKLRSSAQGVHGKDKFLYLIRLERI
;
A
#
# COMPACT_ATOMS: atom_id res chain seq x y z
N MET A 1 -20.39 -21.75 -7.89
CA MET A 1 -21.63 -21.26 -7.26
C MET A 1 -21.44 -19.77 -7.04
N VAL A 2 -22.14 -18.93 -7.80
CA VAL A 2 -22.04 -17.45 -7.73
C VAL A 2 -23.33 -16.99 -7.08
N SER A 3 -23.30 -16.41 -5.89
CA SER A 3 -24.51 -15.90 -5.23
C SER A 3 -24.64 -14.40 -5.47
N LEU A 4 -25.85 -13.92 -5.79
CA LEU A 4 -26.17 -12.50 -5.97
C LEU A 4 -26.82 -11.96 -4.69
N PHE A 5 -26.36 -10.81 -4.22
CA PHE A 5 -26.96 -10.10 -3.09
C PHE A 5 -27.74 -8.88 -3.60
N LEU A 6 -29.05 -8.89 -3.38
CA LEU A 6 -29.90 -7.71 -3.41
C LEU A 6 -30.23 -7.31 -1.96
N GLU A 7 -30.71 -6.08 -1.76
CA GLU A 7 -30.97 -5.47 -0.43
C GLU A 7 -31.92 -6.29 0.49
N GLU A 8 -32.51 -7.39 0.00
CA GLU A 8 -33.50 -8.23 0.70
C GLU A 8 -33.05 -9.67 1.03
N GLY A 9 -31.79 -10.07 0.78
CA GLY A 9 -31.24 -11.35 1.24
C GLY A 9 -30.49 -12.18 0.19
N LEU A 10 -30.03 -13.37 0.60
CA LEU A 10 -29.29 -14.33 -0.21
C LEU A 10 -30.28 -15.07 -1.13
N ILE A 11 -30.40 -14.61 -2.37
CA ILE A 11 -31.28 -15.26 -3.35
C ILE A 11 -30.50 -16.40 -4.01
N GLU A 12 -30.82 -17.65 -3.65
CA GLU A 12 -30.37 -18.87 -4.34
C GLU A 12 -31.21 -19.15 -5.61
N GLU A 13 -31.58 -18.11 -6.34
CA GLU A 13 -32.35 -18.27 -7.57
C GLU A 13 -31.37 -18.52 -8.71
N GLN A 14 -31.14 -19.80 -9.01
CA GLN A 14 -30.23 -20.26 -10.04
C GLN A 14 -30.43 -19.53 -11.39
N ARG A 15 -31.69 -19.17 -11.70
CA ARG A 15 -32.04 -18.36 -12.87
C ARG A 15 -31.37 -16.99 -12.89
N LEU A 16 -31.34 -16.25 -11.78
CA LEU A 16 -30.67 -14.93 -11.72
C LEU A 16 -29.16 -15.06 -11.94
N ILE A 17 -28.57 -16.16 -11.46
CA ILE A 17 -27.14 -16.45 -11.64
C ILE A 17 -26.86 -16.74 -13.12
N GLU A 18 -27.70 -17.55 -13.75
CA GLU A 18 -27.62 -17.87 -15.18
C GLU A 18 -27.82 -16.61 -16.04
N ASP A 19 -28.84 -15.80 -15.73
CA ASP A 19 -29.10 -14.52 -16.41
C ASP A 19 -27.91 -13.56 -16.27
N TYR A 20 -27.31 -13.47 -15.07
CA TYR A 20 -26.10 -12.69 -14.84
C TYR A 20 -24.93 -13.21 -15.67
N GLN A 21 -24.68 -14.53 -15.67
CA GLN A 21 -23.58 -15.15 -16.43
C GLN A 21 -23.76 -14.97 -17.94
N GLU A 22 -25.00 -15.04 -18.43
CA GLU A 22 -25.30 -14.78 -19.84
C GLU A 22 -25.06 -13.32 -20.18
N SER A 23 -25.49 -12.40 -19.31
CA SER A 23 -25.21 -10.97 -19.48
C SER A 23 -23.69 -10.68 -19.54
N GLU A 24 -22.88 -11.40 -18.76
CA GLU A 24 -21.42 -11.23 -18.77
C GLU A 24 -20.78 -11.57 -20.13
N LYS A 25 -21.39 -12.46 -20.92
CA LYS A 25 -20.89 -12.83 -22.25
C LYS A 25 -21.04 -11.69 -23.26
N THR A 26 -21.94 -10.74 -23.02
CA THR A 26 -22.15 -9.59 -23.91
C THR A 26 -21.05 -8.53 -23.80
N PHE A 27 -20.28 -8.52 -22.70
CA PHE A 27 -19.22 -7.55 -22.49
C PHE A 27 -17.95 -7.96 -23.23
N THR A 28 -17.53 -7.13 -24.19
CA THR A 28 -16.25 -7.26 -24.89
C THR A 28 -15.31 -6.17 -24.40
N ILE A 29 -14.19 -6.57 -23.78
CA ILE A 29 -13.19 -5.64 -23.27
C ILE A 29 -12.30 -5.19 -24.43
N THR A 30 -12.58 -4.02 -24.96
CA THR A 30 -11.80 -3.36 -26.03
C THR A 30 -10.89 -2.26 -25.50
N SER A 31 -11.21 -1.75 -24.32
CA SER A 31 -10.42 -0.72 -23.65
C SER A 31 -9.16 -1.29 -23.03
N TRP A 32 -8.15 -0.44 -22.91
CA TRP A 32 -6.90 -0.80 -22.28
C TRP A 32 -7.14 -1.24 -20.83
N HIS A 33 -6.46 -2.31 -20.44
CA HIS A 33 -6.36 -2.79 -19.06
C HIS A 33 -4.99 -3.46 -18.90
N PRO A 34 -4.45 -3.53 -17.67
CA PRO A 34 -3.18 -4.17 -17.45
C PRO A 34 -3.29 -5.69 -17.59
N GLU A 35 -2.26 -6.28 -18.21
CA GLU A 35 -2.01 -7.71 -18.23
C GLU A 35 -0.82 -8.03 -17.31
N GLY A 36 -0.80 -9.25 -16.75
CA GLY A 36 0.32 -9.70 -15.93
C GLY A 36 0.01 -10.94 -15.09
N GLU A 37 1.07 -11.60 -14.64
CA GLU A 37 1.00 -12.76 -13.75
C GLU A 37 1.54 -12.37 -12.37
N PHE A 38 1.03 -13.00 -11.32
CA PHE A 38 1.47 -12.76 -9.94
C PHE A 38 2.79 -13.48 -9.64
N LYS A 39 3.88 -13.06 -10.28
CA LYS A 39 5.20 -13.67 -10.15
C LYS A 39 6.34 -12.67 -10.16
N TYR A 40 7.44 -13.08 -9.54
CA TYR A 40 8.74 -12.44 -9.68
C TYR A 40 9.33 -12.89 -11.02
N ASP A 41 9.12 -12.10 -12.08
CA ASP A 41 9.51 -12.46 -13.46
C ASP A 41 10.95 -12.96 -13.56
N GLU A 42 11.87 -12.27 -12.91
CA GLU A 42 13.30 -12.60 -12.90
C GLU A 42 13.64 -13.91 -12.21
N LEU A 43 12.84 -14.30 -11.21
CA LEU A 43 13.05 -15.53 -10.44
C LEU A 43 12.21 -16.70 -10.99
N GLY A 44 11.22 -16.42 -11.83
CA GLY A 44 10.22 -17.40 -12.27
C GLY A 44 9.39 -17.99 -11.12
N ARG A 45 9.22 -17.25 -10.00
CA ARG A 45 8.51 -17.72 -8.80
C ARG A 45 7.24 -16.93 -8.59
N GLU A 46 6.15 -17.62 -8.26
CA GLU A 46 4.89 -16.97 -7.88
C GLU A 46 5.04 -16.12 -6.62
N PHE A 47 4.25 -15.04 -6.54
CA PHE A 47 4.08 -14.25 -5.34
C PHE A 47 3.57 -15.11 -4.19
N ARG A 48 4.01 -14.83 -2.97
CA ARG A 48 3.50 -15.50 -1.76
C ARG A 48 2.01 -15.20 -1.54
N GLU A 49 1.59 -14.00 -1.91
CA GLU A 49 0.23 -13.50 -1.78
C GLU A 49 -0.61 -13.64 -3.05
N HIS A 50 -0.21 -14.53 -3.98
CA HIS A 50 -0.95 -14.86 -5.19
C HIS A 50 -2.36 -15.43 -4.91
N PRO A 51 -3.32 -15.27 -5.84
CA PRO A 51 -4.69 -15.78 -5.71
C PRO A 51 -4.84 -17.27 -6.05
N GLY A 52 -3.74 -17.97 -6.35
CA GLY A 52 -3.74 -19.35 -6.81
C GLY A 52 -4.44 -19.51 -8.15
N ILE A 53 -4.93 -20.72 -8.41
CA ILE A 53 -5.55 -21.11 -9.69
C ILE A 53 -6.83 -20.35 -10.04
N LEU A 54 -7.43 -19.64 -9.08
CA LEU A 54 -8.67 -18.90 -9.30
C LEU A 54 -8.47 -17.61 -10.09
N ALA A 55 -7.25 -17.08 -10.12
CA ALA A 55 -6.89 -15.91 -10.91
C ALA A 55 -5.40 -15.94 -11.28
N PRO A 56 -4.99 -16.81 -12.22
CA PRO A 56 -3.58 -16.90 -12.62
C PRO A 56 -3.05 -15.57 -13.18
N LYS A 57 -3.93 -14.72 -13.74
CA LYS A 57 -3.59 -13.41 -14.29
C LYS A 57 -4.32 -12.25 -13.60
N LEU A 58 -3.85 -11.03 -13.83
CA LEU A 58 -4.43 -9.81 -13.28
C LEU A 58 -5.89 -9.61 -13.67
N GLU A 59 -6.22 -9.79 -14.95
CA GLU A 59 -7.58 -9.67 -15.48
C GLU A 59 -8.54 -10.66 -14.80
N ASP A 60 -8.03 -11.81 -14.37
CA ASP A 60 -8.80 -12.81 -13.66
C ASP A 60 -9.14 -12.40 -12.21
N LEU A 61 -8.63 -11.28 -11.68
CA LEU A 61 -9.14 -10.74 -10.42
C LEU A 61 -10.53 -10.11 -10.56
N PHE A 62 -10.99 -9.86 -11.78
CA PHE A 62 -12.22 -9.13 -12.04
C PHE A 62 -13.33 -10.06 -12.55
N THR A 63 -14.58 -9.60 -12.47
CA THR A 63 -15.66 -10.10 -13.33
C THR A 63 -15.54 -9.42 -14.70
N LYS A 64 -16.08 -10.03 -15.76
CA LYS A 64 -15.98 -9.45 -17.12
C LYS A 64 -16.63 -8.08 -17.16
N ARG A 65 -17.78 -7.95 -16.51
CA ARG A 65 -18.51 -6.67 -16.39
C ARG A 65 -17.66 -5.62 -15.67
N ASN A 66 -17.10 -5.92 -14.51
CA ASN A 66 -16.31 -4.93 -13.78
C ASN A 66 -15.00 -4.58 -14.47
N LEU A 67 -14.33 -5.54 -15.13
CA LEU A 67 -13.15 -5.24 -15.93
C LEU A 67 -13.48 -4.34 -17.12
N TYR A 68 -14.60 -4.59 -17.81
CA TYR A 68 -15.11 -3.72 -18.87
C TYR A 68 -15.36 -2.29 -18.38
N VAL A 69 -16.05 -2.13 -17.26
CA VAL A 69 -16.35 -0.79 -16.71
C VAL A 69 -15.08 -0.11 -16.20
N ALA A 70 -14.21 -0.84 -15.51
CA ALA A 70 -12.97 -0.29 -14.98
C ALA A 70 -12.01 0.15 -16.09
N SER A 71 -11.84 -0.66 -17.14
CA SER A 71 -11.02 -0.32 -18.30
C SER A 71 -11.55 0.90 -19.05
N LYS A 72 -12.86 0.95 -19.35
CA LYS A 72 -13.49 2.11 -19.98
C LYS A 72 -13.32 3.39 -19.17
N LEU A 73 -13.55 3.32 -17.86
CA LEU A 73 -13.37 4.48 -16.98
C LEU A 73 -11.90 4.92 -16.91
N TYR A 74 -10.97 3.97 -16.79
CA TYR A 74 -9.54 4.29 -16.72
C TYR A 74 -9.02 4.90 -18.01
N GLU A 75 -9.50 4.44 -19.17
CA GLU A 75 -9.15 5.02 -20.47
C GLU A 75 -9.50 6.51 -20.53
N VAL A 76 -10.70 6.89 -20.06
CA VAL A 76 -11.13 8.29 -19.95
C VAL A 76 -10.25 9.06 -18.97
N ILE A 77 -9.86 8.45 -17.85
CA ILE A 77 -8.94 9.08 -16.89
C ILE A 77 -7.56 9.32 -17.52
N GLU A 78 -7.06 8.38 -18.31
CA GLU A 78 -5.80 8.50 -19.05
C GLU A 78 -5.91 9.56 -20.16
N ASP A 79 -7.05 9.69 -20.85
CA ASP A 79 -7.31 10.80 -21.79
C ASP A 79 -7.17 12.16 -21.07
N PHE A 80 -7.82 12.33 -19.90
CA PHE A 80 -7.68 13.54 -19.10
C PHE A 80 -6.24 13.76 -18.61
N TRP A 81 -5.56 12.69 -18.18
CA TRP A 81 -4.18 12.78 -17.71
C TRP A 81 -3.20 13.21 -18.81
N ALA A 82 -3.44 12.82 -20.07
CA ALA A 82 -2.64 13.26 -21.20
C ALA A 82 -2.81 14.75 -21.54
N GLU A 83 -3.94 15.36 -21.14
CA GLU A 83 -4.21 16.79 -21.30
C GLU A 83 -3.78 17.62 -20.08
N ASP A 84 -4.01 17.10 -18.87
CA ASP A 84 -3.71 17.72 -17.58
C ASP A 84 -3.28 16.65 -16.57
N GLU A 85 -1.96 16.52 -16.39
CA GLU A 85 -1.37 15.49 -15.52
C GLU A 85 -1.84 15.63 -14.06
N ASP A 86 -2.02 16.84 -13.55
CA ASP A 86 -2.42 17.09 -12.16
C ASP A 86 -3.86 16.65 -11.90
N GLN A 87 -4.78 16.94 -12.82
CA GLN A 87 -6.16 16.45 -12.74
C GLN A 87 -6.22 14.95 -12.95
N GLY A 88 -5.46 14.43 -13.91
CA GLY A 88 -5.34 13.01 -14.16
C GLY A 88 -4.84 12.25 -12.94
N ASP A 89 -3.83 12.75 -12.24
CA ASP A 89 -3.28 12.15 -11.01
C ASP A 89 -4.32 12.10 -9.88
N LEU A 90 -5.14 13.14 -9.74
CA LEU A 90 -6.25 13.16 -8.79
C LEU A 90 -7.30 12.10 -9.12
N LEU A 91 -7.64 11.96 -10.40
CA LEU A 91 -8.57 10.95 -10.88
C LEU A 91 -8.01 9.53 -10.72
N LYS A 92 -6.73 9.31 -11.05
CA LYS A 92 -6.00 8.06 -10.80
C LYS A 92 -6.00 7.70 -9.32
N LEU A 93 -5.76 8.66 -8.42
CA LEU A 93 -5.82 8.44 -6.97
C LEU A 93 -7.22 7.97 -6.53
N ALA A 94 -8.28 8.61 -7.04
CA ALA A 94 -9.65 8.18 -6.75
C ALA A 94 -9.95 6.79 -7.33
N PHE A 95 -9.46 6.49 -8.54
CA PHE A 95 -9.60 5.20 -9.21
C PHE A 95 -8.96 4.07 -8.41
N ILE A 96 -7.68 4.21 -8.07
CA ILE A 96 -6.95 3.15 -7.36
C ILE A 96 -7.47 2.94 -5.92
N ALA A 97 -8.04 3.98 -5.29
CA ALA A 97 -8.71 3.87 -4.00
C ALA A 97 -10.08 3.14 -4.10
N ALA A 98 -10.67 3.09 -5.29
CA ALA A 98 -11.89 2.35 -5.58
C ALA A 98 -11.61 0.95 -6.15
N LEU A 99 -10.44 0.74 -6.76
CA LEU A 99 -10.09 -0.44 -7.56
C LEU A 99 -10.40 -1.79 -6.89
N PRO A 100 -10.12 -2.01 -5.58
CA PRO A 100 -10.50 -3.27 -4.93
C PRO A 100 -11.98 -3.62 -5.07
N GLN A 101 -12.86 -2.62 -5.14
CA GLN A 101 -14.31 -2.80 -5.28
C GLN A 101 -14.71 -3.30 -6.68
N ALA A 102 -13.86 -3.17 -7.69
CA ALA A 102 -14.07 -3.78 -9.00
C ALA A 102 -13.70 -5.27 -9.03
N THR A 103 -12.93 -5.74 -8.05
CA THR A 103 -12.39 -7.10 -8.03
C THR A 103 -13.33 -8.09 -7.36
N LYS A 104 -13.08 -9.38 -7.61
CA LYS A 104 -13.72 -10.52 -6.93
C LYS A 104 -13.23 -10.71 -5.48
N MET A 105 -12.35 -9.85 -4.97
CA MET A 105 -11.72 -9.99 -3.65
C MET A 105 -12.56 -9.47 -2.48
N ILE A 106 -13.78 -8.98 -2.74
CA ILE A 106 -14.65 -8.39 -1.72
C ILE A 106 -15.51 -9.49 -1.09
N PRO A 107 -15.22 -9.94 0.15
CA PRO A 107 -16.04 -10.94 0.82
C PRO A 107 -17.39 -10.34 1.18
N HIS A 108 -18.43 -11.16 1.08
CA HIS A 108 -19.71 -10.85 1.68
C HIS A 108 -19.61 -10.95 3.21
N THR A 109 -20.07 -9.96 3.95
CA THR A 109 -20.15 -10.04 5.42
C THR A 109 -21.31 -9.24 6.00
N ASP A 110 -22.06 -9.87 6.91
CA ASP A 110 -23.25 -9.26 7.52
C ASP A 110 -22.97 -8.03 8.40
N SER A 111 -21.80 -7.98 9.05
CA SER A 111 -21.53 -7.07 10.18
C SER A 111 -20.53 -5.95 9.91
N SER A 112 -19.78 -6.03 8.81
CA SER A 112 -18.80 -5.01 8.44
C SER A 112 -18.95 -4.69 6.97
N GLY A 113 -18.89 -3.41 6.59
CA GLY A 113 -19.05 -3.04 5.20
C GLY A 113 -18.08 -3.81 4.27
N PRO A 114 -18.48 -4.08 3.03
CA PRO A 114 -17.69 -4.88 2.09
C PRO A 114 -16.36 -4.19 1.75
N SER A 115 -15.24 -4.82 2.13
CA SER A 115 -13.89 -4.32 1.89
C SER A 115 -12.91 -5.47 1.69
N TRP A 116 -11.78 -5.21 1.04
CA TRP A 116 -10.66 -6.15 1.04
C TRP A 116 -10.10 -6.27 2.47
N LYS A 117 -10.09 -7.48 3.04
CA LYS A 117 -9.85 -7.70 4.48
C LYS A 117 -8.51 -8.38 4.80
N LEU A 118 -7.94 -9.07 3.83
CA LEU A 118 -6.69 -9.81 3.99
C LEU A 118 -5.61 -9.13 3.17
N PRO A 119 -4.36 -9.00 3.67
CA PRO A 119 -3.26 -8.42 2.92
C PRO A 119 -2.73 -9.42 1.88
N ARG A 120 -3.61 -9.89 0.98
CA ARG A 120 -3.30 -10.85 -0.10
C ARG A 120 -4.35 -10.85 -1.19
N TYR A 121 -3.99 -11.27 -2.40
CA TYR A 121 -4.95 -11.44 -3.49
C TYR A 121 -5.79 -12.68 -3.22
N TRP A 122 -6.84 -12.56 -2.42
CA TRP A 122 -7.71 -13.68 -2.08
C TRP A 122 -9.09 -13.49 -2.72
N ILE A 123 -9.55 -14.51 -3.44
CA ILE A 123 -10.91 -14.57 -3.97
C ILE A 123 -11.76 -15.41 -3.01
N PRO A 124 -12.65 -14.80 -2.21
CA PRO A 124 -13.57 -15.53 -1.36
C PRO A 124 -14.57 -16.36 -2.18
N TYR A 125 -15.00 -17.48 -1.60
CA TYR A 125 -16.08 -18.31 -2.14
C TYR A 125 -17.41 -17.55 -2.20
N ILE A 126 -17.75 -16.85 -1.11
CA ILE A 126 -18.93 -15.98 -1.01
C ILE A 126 -18.45 -14.53 -1.06
N ARG A 127 -18.85 -13.80 -2.10
CA ARG A 127 -18.32 -12.49 -2.43
C ARG A 127 -19.40 -11.56 -2.96
N GLU A 128 -19.14 -10.27 -2.91
CA GLU A 128 -20.00 -9.24 -3.46
C GLU A 128 -19.39 -8.61 -4.71
N GLU A 129 -20.17 -8.52 -5.79
CA GLU A 129 -19.87 -7.61 -6.88
C GLU A 129 -20.42 -6.22 -6.55
N ARG A 130 -19.56 -5.20 -6.64
CA ARG A 130 -19.93 -3.82 -6.36
C ARG A 130 -20.02 -3.04 -7.67
N ASN A 131 -20.95 -2.09 -7.74
CA ASN A 131 -20.98 -1.14 -8.84
C ASN A 131 -19.73 -0.25 -8.78
N PHE A 132 -18.83 -0.45 -9.75
CA PHE A 132 -17.54 0.23 -9.74
C PHE A 132 -17.66 1.74 -9.94
N CYS A 133 -18.54 2.22 -10.83
CA CYS A 133 -18.77 3.66 -11.03
C CYS A 133 -19.23 4.36 -9.75
N LYS A 134 -20.18 3.76 -9.01
CA LYS A 134 -20.61 4.30 -7.70
C LYS A 134 -19.46 4.31 -6.69
N SER A 135 -18.62 3.28 -6.69
CA SER A 135 -17.46 3.17 -5.81
C SER A 135 -16.41 4.24 -6.12
N PHE A 136 -16.11 4.46 -7.41
CA PHE A 136 -15.23 5.52 -7.89
C PHE A 136 -15.75 6.91 -7.52
N LEU A 137 -17.02 7.22 -7.82
CA LEU A 137 -17.62 8.52 -7.50
C LEU A 137 -17.56 8.82 -5.98
N ARG A 138 -17.81 7.82 -5.13
CA ARG A 138 -17.66 7.96 -3.67
C ARG A 138 -16.22 8.33 -3.29
N ARG A 139 -15.22 7.67 -3.89
CA ARG A 139 -13.80 8.00 -3.63
C ARG A 139 -13.43 9.38 -4.16
N LEU A 140 -13.92 9.76 -5.34
CA LEU A 140 -13.68 11.08 -5.93
C LEU A 140 -14.25 12.21 -5.05
N ILE A 141 -15.46 12.03 -4.51
CA ILE A 141 -16.06 12.98 -3.55
C ILE A 141 -15.19 13.12 -2.30
N LEU A 142 -14.65 12.01 -1.77
CA LEU A 142 -13.75 12.04 -0.61
C LEU A 142 -12.46 12.81 -0.91
N VAL A 143 -11.83 12.55 -2.07
CA VAL A 143 -10.62 13.25 -2.51
C VAL A 143 -10.90 14.75 -2.69
N ARG A 144 -12.01 15.11 -3.34
CA ARG A 144 -12.45 16.50 -3.50
C ARG A 144 -12.66 17.19 -2.15
N ASN A 145 -13.36 16.54 -1.22
CA ASN A 145 -13.61 17.10 0.11
C ASN A 145 -12.32 17.26 0.90
N PHE A 146 -11.40 16.29 0.82
CA PHE A 146 -10.07 16.39 1.41
C PHE A 146 -9.32 17.59 0.85
N LYS A 147 -9.25 17.74 -0.48
CA LYS A 147 -8.59 18.88 -1.15
C LYS A 147 -9.18 20.22 -0.71
N ASN A 148 -10.50 20.35 -0.67
CA ASN A 148 -11.18 21.58 -0.22
C ASN A 148 -10.88 21.92 1.24
N ASN A 149 -10.82 20.92 2.11
CA ASN A 149 -10.54 21.12 3.54
C ASN A 149 -9.05 21.45 3.79
N TRP A 150 -8.16 20.85 3.01
CA TRP A 150 -6.71 21.02 3.19
C TRP A 150 -6.12 22.20 2.43
N ALA A 151 -6.78 22.72 1.40
CA ALA A 151 -6.28 23.83 0.58
C ALA A 151 -5.80 25.00 1.46
N ARG A 152 -6.65 25.46 2.39
CA ARG A 152 -6.31 26.55 3.32
C ARG A 152 -5.11 26.27 4.22
N VAL A 153 -4.93 25.02 4.62
CA VAL A 153 -3.80 24.61 5.48
C VAL A 153 -2.52 24.55 4.66
N ALA A 154 -2.61 24.03 3.43
CA ALA A 154 -1.49 23.85 2.53
C ALA A 154 -1.02 25.15 1.85
N GLU A 155 -1.86 26.19 1.77
CA GLU A 155 -1.53 27.51 1.18
C GLU A 155 -0.24 28.12 1.76
N ASP A 156 0.02 27.91 3.06
CA ASP A 156 1.22 28.40 3.75
C ASP A 156 2.46 27.50 3.59
N TYR A 157 2.33 26.37 2.90
CA TYR A 157 3.37 25.37 2.74
C TYR A 157 3.78 25.25 1.29
N ASP A 158 5.09 25.23 1.07
CA ASP A 158 5.65 24.76 -0.19
C ASP A 158 5.70 23.23 -0.16
N VAL A 159 4.87 22.57 -0.97
CA VAL A 159 4.78 21.10 -1.02
C VAL A 159 5.35 20.63 -2.35
N SER A 160 6.39 19.79 -2.31
CA SER A 160 6.94 19.16 -3.51
C SER A 160 7.08 17.65 -3.35
N ALA A 161 6.83 16.93 -4.45
CA ALA A 161 6.99 15.48 -4.53
C ALA A 161 8.01 15.15 -5.63
N HIS A 162 8.96 14.25 -5.33
CA HIS A 162 9.99 13.82 -6.28
C HIS A 162 10.00 12.29 -6.36
N PHE A 163 9.79 11.78 -7.58
CA PHE A 163 9.68 10.35 -7.84
C PHE A 163 11.01 9.68 -8.21
N ASP A 164 11.96 10.43 -8.76
CA ASP A 164 13.28 9.92 -9.14
C ASP A 164 14.36 10.76 -8.46
N TYR A 165 14.88 10.22 -7.36
CA TYR A 165 15.74 10.95 -6.47
C TYR A 165 17.21 10.61 -6.70
N ASN A 166 17.90 11.43 -7.52
CA ASN A 166 19.36 11.37 -7.66
C ASN A 166 20.09 12.41 -6.79
N SER A 167 19.39 13.43 -6.28
CA SER A 167 19.96 14.44 -5.37
C SER A 167 18.87 15.24 -4.62
N LEU A 168 19.20 15.76 -3.43
CA LEU A 168 18.29 16.62 -2.67
C LEU A 168 17.95 17.87 -3.48
N PRO A 169 16.65 18.23 -3.66
CA PRO A 169 16.31 19.50 -4.25
C PRO A 169 16.91 20.63 -3.41
N LYS A 170 17.51 21.62 -4.08
CA LYS A 170 18.10 22.78 -3.41
C LYS A 170 17.02 23.45 -2.55
N LEU A 171 17.26 23.53 -1.25
CA LEU A 171 16.38 24.20 -0.30
C LEU A 171 16.66 25.73 -0.36
N PRO A 172 15.76 26.56 -0.91
CA PRO A 172 15.93 28.01 -0.89
C PRO A 172 15.90 28.51 0.55
N LEU A 173 16.78 29.46 0.86
CA LEU A 173 16.99 29.96 2.21
C LEU A 173 15.83 30.81 2.78
N LYS A 174 14.80 31.13 1.99
CA LYS A 174 13.82 32.20 2.30
C LYS A 174 12.36 31.77 2.53
N MET A 175 12.04 30.47 2.61
CA MET A 175 10.66 30.02 2.88
C MET A 175 10.52 29.42 4.28
N LYS A 176 9.43 29.75 4.99
CA LYS A 176 9.28 29.40 6.42
C LYS A 176 8.78 27.98 6.67
N ARG A 177 8.02 27.37 5.75
CA ARG A 177 7.45 26.02 5.91
C ARG A 177 7.43 25.28 4.57
N ARG A 178 8.02 24.08 4.54
CA ARG A 178 8.10 23.23 3.35
C ARG A 178 7.80 21.78 3.73
N VAL A 179 7.07 21.07 2.87
CA VAL A 179 6.87 19.62 2.93
C VAL A 179 7.54 19.02 1.70
N LEU A 180 8.44 18.05 1.92
CA LEU A 180 9.13 17.36 0.86
C LEU A 180 8.76 15.88 0.91
N ILE A 181 8.19 15.37 -0.18
CA ILE A 181 7.82 13.96 -0.36
C ILE A 181 8.81 13.36 -1.36
N LEU A 182 9.47 12.27 -0.97
CA LEU A 182 10.50 11.62 -1.77
C LEU A 182 10.13 10.15 -1.97
N ARG A 183 10.12 9.68 -3.21
CA ARG A 183 10.17 8.24 -3.53
C ARG A 183 11.64 7.84 -3.64
N CYS A 184 12.15 7.20 -2.60
CA CYS A 184 13.52 6.70 -2.58
C CYS A 184 13.65 5.57 -1.55
N ASP A 185 14.74 4.82 -1.63
CA ASP A 185 15.16 3.98 -0.51
C ASP A 185 15.58 4.87 0.66
N ALA A 186 14.99 4.65 1.84
CA ALA A 186 15.35 5.38 3.06
C ALA A 186 16.85 5.20 3.41
N ARG A 187 17.50 4.15 2.91
CA ARG A 187 18.95 3.90 3.06
C ARG A 187 19.81 4.91 2.32
N ASP A 188 19.27 5.56 1.29
CA ASP A 188 19.98 6.54 0.45
C ASP A 188 19.85 7.96 1.01
N LEU A 189 18.77 8.26 1.73
CA LEU A 189 18.58 9.55 2.43
C LEU A 189 19.66 9.83 3.49
N LEU A 190 20.44 8.81 3.84
CA LEU A 190 21.40 8.81 4.92
C LEU A 190 22.73 9.49 4.55
N GLU A 191 22.91 9.83 3.27
CA GLU A 191 24.00 10.68 2.79
C GLU A 191 23.63 12.16 2.72
N SER A 192 22.37 12.50 3.03
CA SER A 192 21.92 13.88 3.02
C SER A 192 22.58 14.72 4.13
N LYS A 193 22.79 16.01 3.86
CA LYS A 193 23.29 16.98 4.85
C LYS A 193 22.19 17.47 5.81
N THR A 194 21.00 16.89 5.75
CA THR A 194 19.84 17.30 6.54
C THR A 194 20.09 17.06 8.04
N ARG A 195 19.49 17.91 8.87
CA ARG A 195 19.48 17.75 10.33
C ARG A 195 18.05 17.77 10.83
N ALA A 196 17.63 16.70 11.49
CA ALA A 196 16.29 16.51 12.02
C ALA A 196 16.28 16.61 13.54
N ASP A 197 15.22 17.19 14.10
CA ASP A 197 14.96 17.17 15.54
C ASP A 197 14.34 15.83 15.97
N VAL A 198 13.47 15.29 15.12
CA VAL A 198 12.79 14.01 15.33
C VAL A 198 12.78 13.22 14.02
N ILE A 199 13.03 11.92 14.12
CA ILE A 199 12.82 10.96 13.04
C ILE A 199 11.82 9.92 13.54
N VAL A 200 10.76 9.67 12.78
CA VAL A 200 9.77 8.62 13.07
C VAL A 200 9.84 7.58 11.97
N MET A 201 9.97 6.31 12.36
CA MET A 201 10.07 5.18 11.44
C MET A 201 9.02 4.13 11.80
N ASP A 202 8.25 3.72 10.80
CA ASP A 202 7.34 2.58 10.86
C ASP A 202 7.73 1.60 9.74
N PRO A 203 8.79 0.79 9.94
CA PRO A 203 9.26 -0.14 8.93
C PRO A 203 8.22 -1.24 8.63
N PRO A 204 8.37 -1.94 7.49
CA PRO A 204 7.47 -3.03 7.13
C PRO A 204 7.35 -4.12 8.20
N HIS A 205 6.20 -4.78 8.26
CA HIS A 205 5.82 -5.65 9.37
C HIS A 205 6.38 -7.09 9.23
N TYR A 206 7.70 -7.25 9.24
CA TYR A 206 8.37 -8.57 9.19
C TYR A 206 7.91 -9.44 7.99
N ASP A 207 7.28 -10.59 8.25
CA ASP A 207 6.70 -11.50 7.26
C ASP A 207 5.16 -11.37 7.14
N GLU A 208 4.55 -10.35 7.76
CA GLU A 208 3.09 -10.19 7.79
C GLU A 208 2.53 -9.54 6.52
N ILE A 209 3.28 -8.66 5.86
CA ILE A 209 2.85 -7.91 4.66
C ILE A 209 4.01 -7.83 3.66
N HIS A 210 3.76 -8.22 2.41
CA HIS A 210 4.69 -8.10 1.29
C HIS A 210 4.23 -6.94 0.41
N TYR A 211 4.73 -5.73 0.66
CA TYR A 211 4.20 -4.51 0.04
C TYR A 211 4.41 -4.48 -1.47
N TYR A 212 5.53 -5.02 -1.97
CA TYR A 212 5.72 -5.16 -3.42
C TYR A 212 4.60 -5.97 -4.06
N GLU A 213 4.36 -7.18 -3.55
CA GLU A 213 3.35 -8.08 -4.12
C GLU A 213 1.97 -7.41 -4.08
N LEU A 214 1.62 -6.79 -2.96
CA LEU A 214 0.34 -6.10 -2.81
C LEU A 214 0.24 -4.81 -3.63
N LEU A 215 1.34 -4.14 -3.96
CA LEU A 215 1.29 -2.95 -4.80
C LEU A 215 1.12 -3.29 -6.29
N TYR A 216 1.51 -4.50 -6.69
CA TYR A 216 1.58 -4.92 -8.10
C TYR A 216 0.33 -4.61 -8.93
N LEU A 217 -0.87 -4.93 -8.42
CA LEU A 217 -2.13 -4.61 -9.11
C LEU A 217 -2.27 -3.10 -9.35
N TRP A 218 -2.03 -2.29 -8.33
CA TRP A 218 -2.14 -0.83 -8.40
C TRP A 218 -1.10 -0.25 -9.35
N GLN A 219 0.14 -0.72 -9.24
CA GLN A 219 1.25 -0.28 -10.06
C GLN A 219 0.98 -0.55 -11.55
N LYS A 220 0.45 -1.72 -11.89
CA LYS A 220 0.10 -2.10 -13.26
C LYS A 220 -0.99 -1.22 -13.86
N TRP A 221 -2.00 -0.85 -13.07
CA TRP A 221 -2.99 0.14 -13.51
C TRP A 221 -2.35 1.52 -13.70
N LEU A 222 -1.57 2.00 -12.72
CA LEU A 222 -0.97 3.34 -12.72
C LEU A 222 0.07 3.56 -13.83
N GLU A 223 0.84 2.53 -14.19
CA GLU A 223 1.72 2.55 -15.36
C GLU A 223 0.93 2.91 -16.63
N GLY A 224 -0.31 2.43 -16.75
CA GLY A 224 -1.25 2.93 -17.75
C GLY A 224 -0.88 2.59 -19.19
N ARG A 225 -1.71 3.04 -20.13
CA ARG A 225 -1.46 2.86 -21.57
C ARG A 225 -0.33 3.75 -22.06
N TYR A 226 -0.08 4.85 -21.35
CA TYR A 226 0.99 5.81 -21.65
C TYR A 226 2.34 5.47 -20.99
N ARG A 227 2.43 4.37 -20.23
CA ARG A 227 3.66 3.91 -19.57
C ARG A 227 4.29 4.97 -18.68
N ASP A 228 3.50 5.48 -17.75
CA ASP A 228 3.93 6.40 -16.70
C ASP A 228 5.15 5.82 -15.96
N THR A 229 6.32 6.40 -16.20
CA THR A 229 7.61 5.89 -15.74
C THR A 229 7.74 5.94 -14.22
N ARG A 230 6.88 6.70 -13.52
CA ARG A 230 6.81 6.71 -12.06
C ARG A 230 6.40 5.34 -11.50
N PHE A 231 5.79 4.47 -12.32
CA PHE A 231 5.26 3.17 -11.92
C PHE A 231 5.87 1.99 -12.70
N SER A 232 6.92 2.20 -13.50
CA SER A 232 7.50 1.16 -14.34
C SER A 232 8.61 0.31 -13.67
N ASP A 233 8.99 0.62 -12.42
CA ASP A 233 9.99 -0.17 -11.68
C ASP A 233 9.34 -1.38 -11.00
N TYR A 234 9.44 -2.55 -11.63
CA TYR A 234 8.99 -3.83 -11.07
C TYR A 234 10.14 -4.62 -10.39
N SER A 235 11.22 -3.93 -10.02
CA SER A 235 12.42 -4.54 -9.43
C SER A 235 12.70 -4.10 -8.00
N PHE A 236 11.96 -3.12 -7.46
CA PHE A 236 12.18 -2.62 -6.09
C PHE A 236 11.99 -3.67 -4.99
N TRP A 237 11.31 -4.79 -5.28
CA TRP A 237 11.21 -5.94 -4.37
C TRP A 237 12.56 -6.46 -3.89
N ARG A 238 13.62 -6.31 -4.72
CA ARG A 238 14.99 -6.68 -4.40
C ARG A 238 15.53 -5.93 -3.17
N HIS A 239 14.99 -4.73 -2.96
CA HIS A 239 15.44 -3.79 -1.94
C HIS A 239 14.45 -3.64 -0.79
N GLU A 240 13.27 -4.25 -0.87
CA GLU A 240 12.28 -4.16 0.20
C GLU A 240 12.87 -4.69 1.53
N ILE A 241 12.37 -4.18 2.66
CA ILE A 241 12.80 -4.61 3.99
C ILE A 241 11.70 -5.50 4.54
N ASP A 242 11.79 -6.81 4.31
CA ASP A 242 10.79 -7.78 4.76
C ASP A 242 11.43 -9.11 5.15
N ILE A 243 10.59 -10.10 5.47
CA ILE A 243 10.98 -11.50 5.54
C ILE A 243 10.17 -12.28 4.51
N ASN A 244 10.78 -12.51 3.35
CA ASN A 244 10.15 -13.25 2.26
C ASN A 244 11.01 -14.43 1.78
N ARG A 245 10.54 -15.64 2.09
CA ARG A 245 11.22 -16.89 1.72
C ARG A 245 11.21 -17.15 0.21
N VAL A 246 10.23 -16.65 -0.54
CA VAL A 246 10.14 -16.81 -2.00
C VAL A 246 11.38 -16.21 -2.67
N VAL A 247 11.82 -15.05 -2.17
CA VAL A 247 13.00 -14.33 -2.65
C VAL A 247 14.25 -14.55 -1.77
N GLY A 248 14.17 -15.45 -0.78
CA GLY A 248 15.30 -15.86 0.06
C GLY A 248 15.65 -14.94 1.24
N ARG A 249 14.85 -13.90 1.51
CA ARG A 249 15.06 -12.97 2.64
C ARG A 249 14.62 -13.57 3.97
N LYS A 250 15.47 -13.44 4.99
CA LYS A 250 15.31 -14.02 6.33
C LYS A 250 15.21 -12.93 7.38
N LEU A 251 14.83 -13.32 8.60
CA LEU A 251 14.80 -12.44 9.77
C LEU A 251 16.12 -11.70 10.00
N SER A 252 17.27 -12.33 9.75
CA SER A 252 18.59 -11.69 9.88
C SER A 252 18.74 -10.50 8.93
N ASP A 253 18.24 -10.60 7.71
CA ASP A 253 18.39 -9.57 6.67
C ASP A 253 17.49 -8.36 6.99
N TYR A 254 16.27 -8.65 7.43
CA TYR A 254 15.35 -7.66 7.98
C TYR A 254 15.99 -6.89 9.14
N LEU A 255 16.48 -7.61 10.17
CA LEU A 255 17.07 -6.98 11.35
C LEU A 255 18.32 -6.17 11.03
N SER A 256 19.18 -6.67 10.14
CA SER A 256 20.36 -5.95 9.67
C SER A 256 19.99 -4.63 8.98
N SER A 257 18.89 -4.62 8.21
CA SER A 257 18.37 -3.42 7.55
C SER A 257 17.84 -2.40 8.57
N ILE A 258 17.12 -2.84 9.60
CA ILE A 258 16.64 -1.94 10.67
C ILE A 258 17.81 -1.34 11.46
N VAL A 259 18.78 -2.16 11.87
CA VAL A 259 20.00 -1.69 12.56
C VAL A 259 20.75 -0.67 11.71
N LEU A 260 20.92 -0.96 10.41
CA LEU A 260 21.57 -0.05 9.47
C LEU A 260 20.85 1.30 9.41
N LEU A 261 19.52 1.31 9.26
CA LEU A 261 18.72 2.53 9.22
C LEU A 261 18.86 3.36 10.49
N VAL A 262 18.78 2.73 11.66
CA VAL A 262 18.93 3.40 12.96
C VAL A 262 20.32 4.02 13.11
N ASN A 263 21.37 3.22 12.89
CA ASN A 263 22.75 3.67 13.05
C ASN A 263 23.11 4.81 12.09
N LYS A 264 22.70 4.70 10.82
CA LYS A 264 22.94 5.76 9.84
C LYS A 264 22.12 7.03 10.16
N SER A 265 20.93 6.90 10.74
CA SER A 265 20.09 8.04 11.14
C SER A 265 20.71 8.90 12.24
N LYS A 266 21.72 8.39 12.97
CA LYS A 266 22.58 9.16 13.87
C LYS A 266 23.16 10.42 13.22
N LYS A 267 23.54 10.36 11.94
CA LYS A 267 24.11 11.51 11.23
C LYS A 267 23.07 12.60 10.95
N LEU A 268 21.80 12.20 10.83
CA LEU A 268 20.69 13.08 10.51
C LEU A 268 20.08 13.71 11.76
N VAL A 269 19.92 12.96 12.85
CA VAL A 269 19.29 13.49 14.08
C VAL A 269 20.25 14.42 14.83
N ARG A 270 19.80 15.58 15.30
CA ARG A 270 20.62 16.52 16.10
C ARG A 270 20.97 15.94 17.47
N LYS A 271 21.99 16.48 18.15
CA LYS A 271 22.28 16.15 19.55
C LYS A 271 21.06 16.52 20.42
N GLY A 272 20.62 15.62 21.31
CA GLY A 272 19.36 15.75 22.05
C GLY A 272 18.09 15.49 21.22
N GLY A 273 18.22 15.24 19.91
CA GLY A 273 17.12 14.83 19.06
C GLY A 273 16.75 13.36 19.26
N ARG A 274 15.60 12.96 18.70
CA ARG A 274 14.99 11.65 18.97
C ARG A 274 14.71 10.86 17.70
N ILE A 275 14.88 9.54 17.78
CA ILE A 275 14.36 8.59 16.81
C ILE A 275 13.27 7.77 17.49
N VAL A 276 12.12 7.66 16.85
CA VAL A 276 11.01 6.81 17.29
C VAL A 276 10.82 5.71 16.26
N LEU A 277 11.04 4.47 16.67
CA LEU A 277 10.85 3.28 15.85
C LEU A 277 9.59 2.55 16.32
N ILE A 278 8.63 2.36 15.41
CA ILE A 278 7.35 1.69 15.64
C ILE A 278 7.46 0.29 15.06
N LEU A 279 7.43 -0.74 15.90
CA LEU A 279 7.53 -2.13 15.45
C LEU A 279 6.25 -2.90 15.73
N HIS A 280 5.77 -3.60 14.72
CA HIS A 280 4.64 -4.52 14.79
C HIS A 280 5.16 -5.96 14.71
N ASN A 281 4.94 -6.74 15.78
CA ASN A 281 5.17 -8.18 15.73
C ASN A 281 4.31 -8.88 16.80
N ARG A 282 3.54 -9.88 16.39
CA ARG A 282 2.70 -10.67 17.31
C ARG A 282 3.51 -11.63 18.19
N SER A 283 4.71 -12.03 17.75
CA SER A 283 5.58 -12.94 18.48
C SER A 283 6.43 -12.18 19.49
N SER A 284 6.11 -12.32 20.78
CA SER A 284 6.93 -11.77 21.87
C SER A 284 8.37 -12.25 21.81
N ARG A 285 8.60 -13.52 21.46
CA ARG A 285 9.95 -14.10 21.31
C ARG A 285 10.74 -13.45 20.17
N THR A 286 10.12 -13.25 19.01
CA THR A 286 10.76 -12.60 17.86
C THR A 286 11.05 -11.15 18.18
N PHE A 287 10.13 -10.49 18.87
CA PHE A 287 10.32 -9.11 19.31
C PHE A 287 11.47 -8.97 20.32
N SER A 288 11.51 -9.81 21.38
CA SER A 288 12.62 -9.77 22.35
C SER A 288 13.97 -9.93 21.67
N ARG A 289 14.09 -10.89 20.73
CA ARG A 289 15.30 -11.05 19.91
C ARG A 289 15.65 -9.80 19.11
N THR A 290 14.64 -9.13 18.55
CA THR A 290 14.82 -7.88 17.81
C THR A 290 15.37 -6.79 18.72
N VAL A 291 14.80 -6.63 19.91
CA VAL A 291 15.27 -5.67 20.91
C VAL A 291 16.69 -5.97 21.37
N ASP A 292 17.02 -7.23 21.63
CA ASP A 292 18.36 -7.63 22.07
C ASP A 292 19.42 -7.30 21.01
N ILE A 293 19.10 -7.58 19.75
CA ILE A 293 19.97 -7.23 18.62
C ILE A 293 20.09 -5.72 18.47
N LEU A 294 18.99 -4.97 18.54
CA LEU A 294 19.04 -3.51 18.49
C LEU A 294 19.90 -2.94 19.63
N ARG A 295 19.75 -3.42 20.87
CA ARG A 295 20.57 -2.97 22.00
C ARG A 295 22.06 -3.27 21.82
N LYS A 296 22.38 -4.42 21.21
CA LYS A 296 23.76 -4.86 21.00
C LYS A 296 24.43 -4.11 19.84
N GLU A 297 23.71 -3.87 18.75
CA GLU A 297 24.26 -3.40 17.48
C GLU A 297 24.06 -1.90 17.24
N ILE A 298 23.18 -1.23 18.02
CA ILE A 298 23.05 0.23 17.96
C ILE A 298 24.24 0.88 18.65
N ASP A 299 24.80 1.89 17.98
CA ASP A 299 25.87 2.74 18.50
C ASP A 299 25.51 3.32 19.88
N GLY A 300 26.39 3.14 20.87
CA GLY A 300 26.21 3.59 22.27
C GLY A 300 25.97 5.09 22.48
N SER A 301 25.95 5.89 21.41
CA SER A 301 25.49 7.28 21.39
C SER A 301 23.98 7.49 21.58
N PHE A 302 23.18 6.44 21.72
CA PHE A 302 21.75 6.56 22.00
C PHE A 302 21.37 6.02 23.37
N LYS A 303 20.55 6.79 24.09
CA LYS A 303 19.76 6.27 25.21
C LYS A 303 18.52 5.59 24.65
N ILE A 304 18.27 4.33 25.04
CA ILE A 304 17.18 3.50 24.50
C ILE A 304 16.08 3.31 25.55
N GLU A 305 14.85 3.66 25.18
CA GLU A 305 13.64 3.40 25.96
C GLU A 305 12.64 2.59 25.13
N ILE A 306 12.00 1.59 25.73
CA ILE A 306 11.10 0.67 25.02
C ILE A 306 9.78 0.60 25.76
N GLU A 307 8.70 0.83 25.05
CA GLU A 307 7.34 0.80 25.57
C GLU A 307 6.47 -0.12 24.72
N LYS A 308 5.68 -0.99 25.38
CA LYS A 308 4.63 -1.76 24.73
C LYS A 308 3.34 -0.95 24.77
N TYR A 309 2.83 -0.55 23.61
CA TYR A 309 1.66 0.30 23.49
C TYR A 309 0.46 -0.49 22.96
N PHE A 310 -0.70 -0.26 23.57
CA PHE A 310 -1.98 -0.83 23.17
C PHE A 310 -2.87 0.29 22.61
N PRO A 311 -3.08 0.34 21.28
CA PRO A 311 -3.93 1.35 20.67
C PRO A 311 -5.35 1.31 21.22
N LYS A 312 -5.88 2.49 21.58
CA LYS A 312 -7.26 2.64 22.07
C LYS A 312 -8.30 2.43 20.96
N LEU A 313 -7.94 2.72 19.72
CA LEU A 313 -8.83 2.56 18.56
C LEU A 313 -8.70 1.16 17.97
N ARG A 314 -9.84 0.49 17.80
CA ARG A 314 -9.89 -0.82 17.15
C ARG A 314 -9.71 -0.64 15.63
N SER A 315 -8.76 -1.36 15.03
CA SER A 315 -8.59 -1.40 13.56
C SER A 315 -9.72 -2.19 12.90
N SER A 316 -10.05 -1.88 11.64
CA SER A 316 -11.04 -2.63 10.83
C SER A 316 -10.73 -4.14 10.76
N ALA A 317 -9.45 -4.52 10.77
CA ALA A 317 -9.01 -5.92 10.75
C ALA A 317 -9.07 -6.63 12.12
N GLN A 318 -9.29 -5.92 13.25
CA GLN A 318 -9.39 -6.57 14.57
C GLN A 318 -10.69 -7.36 14.73
N GLY A 319 -11.76 -6.97 14.03
CA GLY A 319 -13.02 -7.72 14.02
C GLY A 319 -12.88 -9.14 13.45
N VAL A 320 -11.86 -9.38 12.61
CA VAL A 320 -11.61 -10.68 11.97
C VAL A 320 -10.71 -11.59 12.82
N HIS A 321 -9.81 -11.03 13.62
CA HIS A 321 -8.79 -11.81 14.34
C HIS A 321 -9.05 -12.00 15.85
N GLY A 322 -9.98 -11.23 16.45
CA GLY A 322 -10.41 -11.41 17.84
C GLY A 322 -9.32 -11.19 18.91
N LYS A 323 -8.17 -10.62 18.55
CA LYS A 323 -7.03 -10.41 19.45
C LYS A 323 -6.68 -8.93 19.55
N ASP A 324 -6.28 -8.52 20.76
CA ASP A 324 -5.76 -7.18 21.01
C ASP A 324 -4.48 -6.96 20.22
N LYS A 325 -4.47 -5.89 19.42
CA LYS A 325 -3.27 -5.44 18.73
C LYS A 325 -2.45 -4.62 19.71
N PHE A 326 -1.15 -4.86 19.73
CA PHE A 326 -0.18 -3.99 20.38
C PHE A 326 0.94 -3.69 19.39
N LEU A 327 1.66 -2.62 19.66
CA LEU A 327 2.88 -2.25 18.97
C LEU A 327 3.95 -1.94 19.99
N TYR A 328 5.20 -1.92 19.55
CA TYR A 328 6.31 -1.50 20.38
C TYR A 328 6.85 -0.17 19.89
N LEU A 329 7.01 0.76 20.82
CA LEU A 329 7.66 2.05 20.60
C LEU A 329 9.07 1.96 21.17
N ILE A 330 10.07 2.06 20.31
CA ILE A 330 11.47 2.18 20.71
C ILE A 330 11.88 3.64 20.50
N ARG A 331 12.18 4.32 21.61
CA ARG A 331 12.65 5.72 21.61
C ARG A 331 14.16 5.72 21.79
N LEU A 332 14.86 6.38 20.89
CA LEU A 332 16.31 6.54 20.90
C LEU A 332 16.62 8.03 21.01
N GLU A 333 17.20 8.46 22.14
CA GLU A 333 17.61 9.84 22.35
C GLU A 333 19.12 9.97 22.13
N ARG A 334 19.53 10.88 21.24
CA ARG A 334 20.95 11.07 20.91
C ARG A 334 21.66 11.82 22.03
N ILE A 335 22.70 11.19 22.59
CA ILE A 335 23.56 11.71 23.66
C ILE A 335 24.57 12.73 23.12
#